data_AF-A0A8J7H8I9-F1
#
_entry.id   AF-A0A8J7H8I9-F1
#
_cell.length_a   1.000
_cell.length_b   1.000
_cell.length_c   1.000
_cell.angle_alpha   90.00
_cell.angle_beta   90.00
_cell.angle_gamma   90.00
#
_symmetry.space_group_name_H-M   'P 1'
#
loop_
_entity.id
_entity.type
_entity.pdbx_description
1 polymer ?
#
loop_
_entity_poly.entity_id
_entity_poly.type
_entity_poly.pdbx_seq_one_letter_code
_entity_poly.pdbx_strand_id
1 'polypeptide(L)'
;MDEEFRKPYEYNEEKRGFILLFVIMILLIDILQILSFNSQIYEIFKSVPVLAIGFMVMGILFILFTVFTAATCFMLRRNMVIISKNYLIVRAVFSTISVLIIYIHRINNENLIGGGVDQYQTNGEMLMGELIIPLSYVLVFSIVWYLYFLRSKRCKEISKPVHSK
;
A
#
# COMPACT_ATOMS: atom_id res chain seq x y z
N MET A 1 10.28 -43.16 13.42
CA MET A 1 8.89 -42.92 13.01
C MET A 1 8.94 -41.66 12.17
N ASP A 2 9.20 -41.89 10.89
CA ASP A 2 9.15 -41.01 9.72
C ASP A 2 9.46 -39.53 9.96
N GLU A 3 10.75 -39.21 10.08
CA GLU A 3 11.26 -37.91 9.65
C GLU A 3 11.14 -37.86 8.13
N GLU A 4 9.92 -37.62 7.65
CA GLU A 4 9.61 -37.34 6.26
C GLU A 4 10.57 -36.24 5.81
N PHE A 5 11.47 -36.58 4.89
CA PHE A 5 12.52 -35.69 4.40
C PHE A 5 11.86 -34.52 3.68
N ARG A 6 11.49 -33.49 4.47
CA ARG A 6 10.74 -32.33 3.98
C ARG A 6 11.52 -31.66 2.88
N LYS A 7 10.83 -31.36 1.79
CA LYS A 7 11.51 -30.86 0.60
C LYS A 7 12.05 -29.44 0.89
N PRO A 8 13.17 -29.03 0.28
CA PRO A 8 13.82 -27.76 0.61
C PRO A 8 12.92 -26.52 0.47
N TYR A 9 11.86 -26.60 -0.36
CA TYR A 9 10.89 -25.52 -0.53
C TYR A 9 9.94 -25.38 0.67
N GLU A 10 9.55 -26.47 1.34
CA GLU A 10 8.69 -26.44 2.55
C GLU A 10 9.39 -25.69 3.70
N TYR A 11 10.71 -25.86 3.83
CA TYR A 11 11.51 -25.08 4.79
C TYR A 11 11.57 -23.58 4.47
N ASN A 12 11.52 -23.19 3.19
CA ASN A 12 11.62 -21.78 2.79
C ASN A 12 10.27 -21.04 2.90
N GLU A 13 9.16 -21.72 2.65
CA GLU A 13 7.81 -21.16 2.86
C GLU A 13 7.51 -20.98 4.35
N GLU A 14 7.86 -21.97 5.20
CA GLU A 14 7.76 -21.84 6.66
C GLU A 14 8.60 -20.66 7.17
N LYS A 15 9.78 -20.41 6.61
CA LYS A 15 10.65 -19.27 6.98
C LYS A 15 10.05 -17.91 6.62
N ARG A 16 9.33 -17.80 5.50
CA ARG A 16 8.83 -16.51 4.98
C ARG A 16 7.45 -16.15 5.53
N GLY A 17 6.56 -17.13 5.74
CA GLY A 17 5.21 -16.91 6.30
C GLY A 17 4.46 -15.74 5.67
N PHE A 18 3.76 -14.94 6.48
CA PHE A 18 2.98 -13.79 6.02
C PHE A 18 3.80 -12.68 5.35
N ILE A 19 5.14 -12.69 5.44
CA ILE A 19 5.97 -11.68 4.74
C ILE A 19 5.83 -11.84 3.22
N LEU A 20 5.67 -13.07 2.72
CA LEU A 20 5.46 -13.30 1.29
C LEU A 20 4.12 -12.71 0.83
N LEU A 21 3.07 -12.89 1.63
CA LEU A 21 1.76 -12.29 1.37
C LEU A 21 1.86 -10.75 1.32
N PHE A 22 2.55 -10.14 2.28
CA PHE A 22 2.80 -8.70 2.28
C PHE A 22 3.47 -8.23 0.98
N VAL A 23 4.54 -8.93 0.56
CA VAL A 23 5.29 -8.59 -0.66
C VAL A 23 4.39 -8.65 -1.90
N ILE A 24 3.58 -9.71 -2.03
CA ILE A 24 2.65 -9.85 -3.16
C ILE A 24 1.61 -8.72 -3.14
N MET A 25 1.04 -8.42 -1.97
CA MET A 25 0.04 -7.37 -1.84
C MET A 25 0.58 -5.99 -2.23
N ILE A 26 1.77 -5.61 -1.76
CA ILE A 26 2.32 -4.28 -2.10
C ILE A 26 2.77 -4.20 -3.57
N LEU A 27 3.25 -5.30 -4.16
CA LEU A 27 3.66 -5.29 -5.57
C LEU A 27 2.48 -5.26 -6.53
N LEU A 28 1.38 -5.94 -6.20
CA LEU A 28 0.20 -5.97 -7.07
C LEU A 28 -0.76 -4.83 -6.75
N ILE A 29 -1.22 -4.76 -5.51
CA ILE A 29 -2.33 -3.87 -5.14
C ILE A 29 -1.85 -2.44 -5.04
N ASP A 30 -0.75 -2.19 -4.33
CA ASP A 30 -0.31 -0.81 -4.09
C ASP A 30 0.20 -0.17 -5.38
N ILE A 31 0.91 -0.89 -6.26
CA ILE A 31 1.33 -0.34 -7.56
C ILE A 31 0.14 0.03 -8.42
N LEU A 32 -0.88 -0.83 -8.53
CA LEU A 32 -2.10 -0.52 -9.28
C LEU A 32 -2.85 0.67 -8.68
N GLN A 33 -2.94 0.74 -7.35
CA GLN A 33 -3.55 1.86 -6.64
C GLN A 33 -2.80 3.18 -6.93
N ILE A 34 -1.47 3.18 -6.93
CA ILE A 34 -0.65 4.37 -7.25
C ILE A 34 -0.85 4.80 -8.70
N LEU A 35 -0.89 3.85 -9.64
CA LEU A 35 -1.16 4.16 -11.06
C LEU A 35 -2.55 4.77 -11.23
N SER A 36 -3.56 4.22 -10.57
CA SER A 36 -4.92 4.77 -10.58
C SER A 36 -4.97 6.20 -10.02
N PHE A 37 -4.32 6.45 -8.87
CA PHE A 37 -4.25 7.79 -8.29
C PHE A 37 -3.53 8.79 -9.20
N ASN A 38 -2.39 8.42 -9.76
CA ASN A 38 -1.66 9.31 -10.67
C ASN A 38 -2.47 9.64 -11.92
N SER A 39 -3.19 8.68 -12.49
CA SER A 39 -4.03 8.91 -13.67
C SER A 39 -5.13 9.94 -13.37
N GLN A 40 -5.87 9.73 -12.27
CA GLN A 40 -6.95 10.64 -11.86
C GLN A 40 -6.42 12.03 -11.50
N ILE A 41 -5.33 12.10 -10.71
CA ILE A 41 -4.74 13.37 -10.30
C ILE A 41 -4.13 14.13 -11.49
N TYR A 42 -3.57 13.43 -12.47
CA TYR A 42 -3.08 14.05 -13.70
C TYR A 42 -4.21 14.71 -14.49
N GLU A 43 -5.36 14.06 -14.61
CA GLU A 43 -6.55 14.66 -15.25
C GLU A 43 -7.03 15.89 -14.49
N ILE A 44 -7.08 15.82 -13.15
CA ILE A 44 -7.46 16.93 -12.27
C ILE A 44 -6.55 18.16 -12.47
N PHE A 45 -5.23 17.96 -12.55
CA PHE A 45 -4.25 19.04 -12.67
C PHE A 45 -3.76 19.28 -14.10
N LYS A 46 -4.43 18.76 -15.13
CA LYS A 46 -4.00 18.91 -16.52
C LYS A 46 -3.82 20.37 -16.96
N SER A 47 -4.59 21.28 -16.36
CA SER A 47 -4.49 22.73 -16.58
C SER A 47 -3.30 23.39 -15.89
N VAL A 48 -2.66 22.73 -14.92
CA VAL A 48 -1.49 23.21 -14.18
C VAL A 48 -0.34 22.21 -14.33
N PRO A 49 0.44 22.29 -15.43
CA PRO A 49 1.42 21.26 -15.82
C PRO A 49 2.46 20.96 -14.75
N VAL A 50 2.88 21.97 -13.99
CA VAL A 50 3.87 21.82 -12.91
C VAL A 50 3.36 20.90 -11.80
N LEU A 51 2.09 21.04 -11.40
CA LEU A 51 1.49 20.18 -10.37
C LEU A 51 1.28 18.76 -10.90
N ALA A 52 0.79 18.63 -12.13
CA ALA A 52 0.58 17.33 -12.76
C ALA A 52 1.88 16.52 -12.87
N ILE A 53 2.97 17.14 -13.35
CA ILE A 53 4.30 16.51 -13.43
C ILE A 53 4.83 16.20 -12.02
N GLY A 54 4.65 17.13 -11.07
CA GLY A 54 5.07 16.92 -9.68
C GLY A 54 4.46 15.67 -9.05
N PHE A 55 3.13 15.48 -9.21
CA PHE A 55 2.46 14.28 -8.74
C PHE A 55 2.92 13.01 -9.46
N MET A 56 3.12 13.08 -10.78
CA MET A 56 3.62 11.93 -11.55
C MET A 56 5.01 11.48 -11.05
N VAL A 57 5.92 12.43 -10.81
CA VAL A 57 7.25 12.13 -10.25
C VAL A 57 7.15 11.54 -8.84
N MET A 58 6.29 12.09 -7.97
CA MET A 58 6.05 11.51 -6.64
C MET A 58 5.52 10.08 -6.74
N GLY A 59 4.61 9.83 -7.68
CA GLY A 59 4.08 8.50 -7.96
C GLY A 59 5.16 7.50 -8.37
N ILE A 60 6.05 7.87 -9.28
CA ILE A 60 7.18 7.03 -9.72
C ILE A 60 8.12 6.75 -8.55
N LEU A 61 8.49 7.77 -7.77
CA LEU A 61 9.34 7.60 -6.58
C LEU A 61 8.69 6.66 -5.56
N PHE A 62 7.37 6.74 -5.39
CA PHE A 62 6.64 5.88 -4.46
C PHE A 62 6.53 4.43 -4.95
N ILE A 63 6.42 4.20 -6.28
CA ILE A 63 6.56 2.85 -6.87
C ILE A 63 7.95 2.29 -6.62
N LEU A 64 9.01 3.08 -6.86
CA LEU A 64 10.38 2.64 -6.59
C LEU A 64 10.60 2.30 -5.11
N PHE A 65 10.03 3.09 -4.20
CA PHE A 65 10.08 2.82 -2.77
C PHE A 65 9.30 1.54 -2.39
N THR A 66 8.18 1.27 -3.06
CA THR A 66 7.42 0.02 -2.92
C THR A 66 8.24 -1.19 -3.35
N VAL A 67 8.88 -1.14 -4.52
CA VAL A 67 9.76 -2.21 -5.03
C VAL A 67 10.96 -2.42 -4.11
N PHE A 68 11.58 -1.34 -3.62
CA PHE A 68 12.67 -1.41 -2.65
C PHE A 68 12.25 -2.10 -1.34
N THR A 69 11.08 -1.75 -0.82
CA THR A 69 10.52 -2.35 0.40
C THR A 69 10.20 -3.84 0.19
N ALA A 70 9.60 -4.18 -0.95
CA ALA A 70 9.33 -5.56 -1.35
C ALA A 70 10.60 -6.41 -1.43
N ALA A 71 11.64 -5.90 -2.11
CA ALA A 71 12.93 -6.58 -2.21
C ALA A 71 13.59 -6.77 -0.83
N THR A 72 13.54 -5.73 0.01
CA THR A 72 14.07 -5.80 1.39
C THR A 72 13.36 -6.87 2.22
N CYS A 73 12.03 -6.96 2.11
CA CYS A 73 11.23 -7.97 2.79
C CYS A 73 11.48 -9.38 2.24
N PHE A 74 11.56 -9.54 0.92
CA PHE A 74 11.80 -10.82 0.27
C PHE A 74 13.17 -11.40 0.60
N MET A 75 14.19 -10.54 0.69
CA MET A 75 15.54 -10.91 1.11
C MET A 75 15.69 -11.07 2.62
N LEU A 76 14.64 -10.81 3.41
CA LEU A 76 14.66 -10.85 4.88
C LEU A 76 15.83 -10.04 5.48
N ARG A 77 16.10 -8.85 4.93
CA ARG A 77 17.20 -8.01 5.42
C ARG A 77 16.95 -7.58 6.88
N ARG A 78 18.02 -7.38 7.64
CA ARG A 78 17.95 -6.96 9.05
C ARG A 78 17.10 -5.71 9.29
N ASN A 79 17.16 -4.75 8.37
CA ASN A 79 16.44 -3.49 8.47
C ASN A 79 15.00 -3.57 7.93
N MET A 80 14.52 -4.76 7.51
CA MET A 80 13.20 -4.92 6.89
C MET A 80 12.08 -4.35 7.77
N VAL A 81 12.13 -4.58 9.09
CA VAL A 81 11.07 -4.13 10.01
C VAL A 81 10.99 -2.60 10.03
N ILE A 82 12.13 -1.91 10.02
CA ILE A 82 12.18 -0.45 10.04
C ILE A 82 11.68 0.08 8.70
N ILE A 83 12.18 -0.47 7.59
CA ILE A 83 11.81 -0.05 6.24
C ILE A 83 10.32 -0.27 5.99
N SER A 84 9.76 -1.44 6.34
CA SER A 84 8.34 -1.73 6.15
C SER A 84 7.43 -0.86 7.00
N LYS A 85 7.79 -0.56 8.26
CA LYS A 85 7.00 0.36 9.08
C LYS A 85 6.99 1.77 8.50
N ASN A 86 8.15 2.27 8.09
CA ASN A 86 8.25 3.59 7.46
C ASN A 86 7.47 3.62 6.15
N TYR A 87 7.56 2.56 5.35
CA TYR A 87 6.77 2.38 4.14
C TYR A 87 5.26 2.47 4.42
N LEU A 88 4.75 1.76 5.43
CA LEU A 88 3.33 1.78 5.77
C LEU A 88 2.85 3.17 6.21
N ILE A 89 3.68 3.93 6.93
CA ILE A 89 3.37 5.31 7.32
C ILE A 89 3.30 6.21 6.07
N VAL A 90 4.36 6.18 5.23
CA VAL A 90 4.41 6.98 4.01
C VAL A 90 3.25 6.62 3.08
N ARG A 91 2.93 5.33 2.94
CA ARG A 91 1.79 4.83 2.17
C ARG A 91 0.48 5.40 2.68
N ALA A 92 0.23 5.32 3.98
CA ALA A 92 -1.00 5.81 4.57
C ALA A 92 -1.18 7.31 4.28
N VAL A 93 -0.12 8.11 4.46
CA VAL A 93 -0.13 9.55 4.18
C VAL A 93 -0.36 9.83 2.70
N PHE A 94 0.44 9.23 1.81
CA PHE A 94 0.35 9.44 0.36
C PHE A 94 -1.06 9.07 -0.18
N SER A 95 -1.58 7.92 0.24
CA SER A 95 -2.88 7.43 -0.21
C SER A 95 -4.01 8.28 0.35
N THR A 96 -3.93 8.70 1.62
CA THR A 96 -4.95 9.58 2.23
C THR A 96 -5.02 10.92 1.50
N ILE A 97 -3.87 11.55 1.24
CA ILE A 97 -3.81 12.81 0.50
C ILE A 97 -4.39 12.64 -0.91
N SER A 98 -4.03 11.56 -1.60
CA SER A 98 -4.52 11.27 -2.96
C SER A 98 -6.03 11.09 -3.00
N VAL A 99 -6.59 10.28 -2.08
CA VAL A 99 -8.04 10.08 -1.97
C VAL A 99 -8.77 11.38 -1.66
N LEU A 100 -8.23 12.22 -0.76
CA LEU A 100 -8.84 13.51 -0.43
C LEU A 100 -8.87 14.46 -1.63
N ILE A 101 -7.77 14.54 -2.40
CA ILE A 101 -7.72 15.38 -3.61
C ILE A 101 -8.76 14.93 -4.63
N ILE A 102 -8.86 13.62 -4.88
CA ILE A 102 -9.82 13.05 -5.83
C ILE A 102 -11.25 13.31 -5.36
N TYR A 103 -11.55 13.07 -4.08
CA TYR A 103 -12.88 13.30 -3.51
C TYR A 103 -13.30 14.78 -3.58
N ILE A 104 -12.42 15.71 -3.21
CA ILE A 104 -12.68 17.15 -3.26
C ILE A 104 -12.91 17.61 -4.71
N HIS A 105 -12.17 17.06 -5.67
CA HIS A 105 -12.40 17.39 -7.07
C HIS A 105 -13.77 16.93 -7.54
N ARG A 106 -14.11 15.66 -7.26
CA ARG A 106 -15.39 15.03 -7.62
C ARG A 106 -16.59 15.81 -7.10
N ILE A 107 -16.62 16.14 -5.80
CA ILE A 107 -17.76 16.85 -5.20
C ILE A 107 -17.95 18.28 -5.73
N ASN A 108 -16.88 18.92 -6.21
CA ASN A 108 -16.93 20.31 -6.68
C ASN A 108 -17.23 20.44 -8.19
N ASN A 109 -16.85 19.44 -9.00
CA ASN A 109 -16.82 19.59 -10.46
C ASN A 109 -17.73 18.60 -11.21
N GLU A 110 -18.19 17.53 -10.58
CA GLU A 110 -18.98 16.50 -11.26
C GLU A 110 -20.41 16.46 -10.73
N ASN A 111 -21.40 16.41 -11.64
CA ASN A 111 -22.80 16.16 -11.29
C ASN A 111 -22.99 14.67 -10.95
N LEU A 112 -22.46 14.29 -9.79
CA LEU A 112 -22.37 12.90 -9.32
C LEU A 112 -23.63 12.36 -8.67
N ILE A 113 -24.63 13.20 -8.40
CA ILE A 113 -25.85 12.82 -7.70
C ILE A 113 -27.04 12.91 -8.68
N GLY A 114 -27.76 11.81 -8.85
CA GLY A 114 -28.92 11.74 -9.76
C GLY A 114 -29.28 10.31 -10.17
N GLY A 115 -30.16 10.17 -11.16
CA GLY A 115 -30.68 8.88 -11.63
C GLY A 115 -30.03 8.36 -12.92
N GLY A 116 -28.93 8.95 -13.37
CA GLY A 116 -28.19 8.55 -14.56
C GLY A 116 -27.30 7.31 -14.36
N VAL A 117 -26.77 6.77 -15.46
CA VAL A 117 -26.08 5.47 -15.50
C VAL A 117 -24.73 5.44 -14.75
N ASP A 118 -24.18 6.58 -14.35
CA ASP A 118 -22.93 6.68 -13.56
C ASP A 118 -23.06 7.66 -12.37
N GLN A 119 -24.29 7.81 -11.85
CA GLN A 119 -24.59 8.71 -10.74
C GLN A 119 -24.88 7.93 -9.45
N TYR A 120 -24.43 8.49 -8.33
CA TYR A 120 -24.81 8.03 -7.00
C TYR A 120 -26.26 8.44 -6.71
N GLN A 121 -27.03 7.54 -6.09
CA GLN A 121 -28.44 7.83 -5.77
C GLN A 121 -28.54 8.82 -4.62
N THR A 122 -27.55 8.82 -3.72
CA THR A 122 -27.49 9.74 -2.57
C THR A 122 -26.07 10.24 -2.31
N ASN A 123 -25.97 11.39 -1.63
CA ASN A 123 -24.69 11.92 -1.13
C ASN A 123 -23.99 10.92 -0.19
N GLY A 124 -24.76 10.10 0.53
CA GLY A 124 -24.23 9.08 1.45
C GLY A 124 -23.52 7.95 0.70
N GLU A 125 -24.08 7.49 -0.42
CA GLU A 125 -23.46 6.48 -1.28
C GLU A 125 -22.16 7.00 -1.89
N MET A 126 -22.17 8.24 -2.40
CA MET A 126 -20.96 8.89 -2.91
C MET A 126 -19.87 8.99 -1.84
N LEU A 127 -20.22 9.44 -0.63
CA LEU A 127 -19.28 9.55 0.49
C LEU A 127 -18.73 8.17 0.89
N MET A 128 -19.55 7.13 0.88
CA MET A 128 -19.10 5.77 1.17
C MET A 128 -18.16 5.23 0.11
N GLY A 129 -18.53 5.33 -1.17
CA GLY A 129 -17.79 4.78 -2.30
C GLY A 129 -16.46 5.48 -2.55
N GLU A 130 -16.45 6.81 -2.50
CA GLU A 130 -15.29 7.63 -2.91
C GLU A 130 -14.33 7.93 -1.76
N LEU A 131 -14.81 7.94 -0.51
CA LEU A 131 -14.01 8.40 0.62
C LEU A 131 -13.85 7.33 1.70
N ILE A 132 -14.95 6.85 2.29
CA ILE A 132 -14.89 5.98 3.47
C ILE A 132 -14.31 4.60 3.14
N ILE A 133 -14.79 3.94 2.08
CA ILE A 133 -14.30 2.61 1.70
C ILE A 133 -12.80 2.68 1.33
N PRO A 134 -12.34 3.58 0.44
CA PRO A 134 -10.91 3.69 0.11
C PRO A 134 -10.03 4.02 1.32
N LEU A 135 -10.44 4.98 2.18
CA LEU A 135 -9.66 5.32 3.37
C LEU A 135 -9.62 4.19 4.38
N SER A 136 -10.74 3.52 4.64
CA SER A 136 -10.80 2.39 5.56
C SER A 136 -9.87 1.26 5.09
N TYR A 137 -9.85 0.97 3.79
CA TYR A 137 -8.93 -0.01 3.21
C TYR A 137 -7.46 0.37 3.47
N VAL A 138 -7.08 1.61 3.14
CA VAL A 138 -5.70 2.11 3.33
C VAL A 138 -5.28 2.02 4.80
N LEU A 139 -6.15 2.47 5.71
CA LEU A 139 -5.86 2.52 7.15
C LEU A 139 -5.80 1.11 7.76
N VAL A 140 -6.80 0.26 7.49
CA VAL A 140 -6.85 -1.11 8.02
C VAL A 140 -5.65 -1.90 7.52
N PHE A 141 -5.34 -1.83 6.21
CA PHE A 141 -4.15 -2.49 5.68
C PHE A 141 -2.90 -2.01 6.41
N SER A 142 -2.74 -0.69 6.54
CA SER A 142 -1.54 -0.10 7.14
C SER A 142 -1.38 -0.52 8.60
N ILE A 143 -2.45 -0.47 9.38
CA ILE A 143 -2.45 -0.83 10.81
C ILE A 143 -2.17 -2.32 11.00
N VAL A 144 -2.85 -3.20 10.27
CA VAL A 144 -2.70 -4.66 10.41
C VAL A 144 -1.26 -5.07 10.14
N TRP A 145 -0.68 -4.59 9.04
CA TRP A 145 0.71 -4.92 8.70
C TRP A 145 1.71 -4.24 9.65
N TYR A 146 1.44 -3.02 10.11
CA TYR A 146 2.30 -2.35 11.07
C TYR A 146 2.37 -3.13 12.38
N LEU A 147 1.22 -3.59 12.88
CA LEU A 147 1.14 -4.44 14.07
C LEU A 147 1.82 -5.79 13.85
N TYR A 148 1.69 -6.39 12.67
CA TYR A 148 2.40 -7.60 12.30
C TYR A 148 3.92 -7.41 12.41
N PHE A 149 4.49 -6.39 11.77
CA PHE A 149 5.93 -6.10 11.81
C PHE A 149 6.42 -5.74 13.21
N LEU A 150 5.57 -5.14 14.06
CA LEU A 150 5.90 -4.78 15.43
C LEU A 150 5.89 -5.98 16.39
N ARG A 151 4.87 -6.83 16.30
CA ARG A 151 4.59 -7.87 17.31
C ARG A 151 5.09 -9.26 16.92
N SER A 152 5.26 -9.55 15.63
CA SER A 152 5.64 -10.89 15.16
C SER A 152 6.99 -11.31 15.74
N LYS A 153 7.02 -12.47 16.41
CA LYS A 153 8.25 -13.10 16.95
C LYS A 153 9.30 -13.27 15.85
N ARG A 154 8.86 -13.63 14.64
CA ARG A 154 9.71 -13.83 13.47
C ARG A 154 10.40 -12.54 13.01
N CYS A 155 9.67 -11.43 12.98
CA CYS A 155 10.26 -10.12 12.66
C CYS A 155 11.31 -9.70 13.71
N LYS A 156 11.06 -10.02 14.99
CA LYS A 156 12.03 -9.76 16.06
C LYS A 156 13.30 -10.59 15.88
N GLU A 157 13.19 -11.88 15.57
CA GLU A 157 14.35 -12.76 15.34
C GLU A 157 15.23 -12.28 14.18
N ILE A 158 14.64 -11.90 13.05
CA ILE A 158 15.36 -11.40 11.87
C ILE A 158 16.07 -10.06 12.15
N SER A 159 15.52 -9.24 13.06
CA SER A 159 16.08 -7.94 13.42
C SER A 159 17.23 -8.00 14.44
N LYS A 160 17.42 -9.13 15.15
CA LYS A 160 18.43 -9.26 16.21
C LYS A 160 19.85 -9.24 15.64
N PRO A 161 20.81 -8.58 16.32
CA PRO A 161 22.23 -8.78 16.03
C PRO A 161 22.59 -10.24 16.29
N VAL A 162 23.29 -10.88 15.35
CA VAL A 162 24.03 -12.12 15.64
C VAL A 162 25.09 -11.73 16.66
N HIS A 163 24.96 -12.16 17.91
CA HIS A 163 26.09 -12.14 18.81
C HIS A 163 27.14 -13.08 18.22
N SER A 164 28.22 -12.52 17.67
CA SER A 164 29.41 -13.29 17.35
C SER A 164 29.89 -13.91 18.67
N LYS A 165 29.82 -15.24 18.76
CA LYS A 165 30.67 -15.98 19.68
C LYS A 165 32.09 -15.95 19.16
#